data_AF-A0A351XA75-F1
#
_entry.id   AF-A0A351XA75-F1
#
_cell.length_a   1.000
_cell.length_b   1.000
_cell.length_c   1.000
_cell.angle_alpha   90.00
_cell.angle_beta   90.00
_cell.angle_gamma   90.00
#
_symmetry.space_group_name_H-M   'P 1'
#
loop_
_entity.id
_entity.type
_entity.pdbx_description
1 polymer ?
#
loop_
_entity_poly.entity_id
_entity_poly.type
_entity_poly.pdbx_seq_one_letter_code
_entity_poly.pdbx_strand_id
1 'polypeptide(L)'
;MEYRIEHDSMGEVKVPADKYWAAQTERSHENFKIGEGIEVMPREITHAFGILKKAAAVANNKLKSEKMTDEKLSAITKACDEVISGKLNEHFPLVVWQTGSGTQSNMNANEVIANRGNEIAGKKILHPNDDINMSQSSNDTFPTAMSIAAVLGIEDKVIPALEKLIATFKKLEEDNEGIVKSGRTHLQDATPIKFSQEISGWRTSLEKDKKLLEIALPELKELALGGTAVGTGLNAPKGFDVEVAKAVSEITGKTFITAPNKFHALTSKDEIVFAHGALKALACDLMKIANDVR
;
A
#
# COMPACT_ATOMS: atom_id res chain seq x y z
N MET A 1 -4.81 -29.66 -16.11
CA MET A 1 -4.01 -28.67 -15.36
C MET A 1 -2.76 -29.39 -14.89
N GLU A 2 -1.60 -28.89 -15.27
CA GLU A 2 -0.32 -29.43 -14.79
C GLU A 2 -0.01 -28.84 -13.41
N TYR A 3 0.63 -29.64 -12.56
CA TYR A 3 0.97 -29.26 -11.18
C TYR A 3 2.44 -29.55 -10.91
N ARG A 4 3.07 -28.71 -10.09
CA ARG A 4 4.34 -29.02 -9.43
C ARG A 4 4.09 -29.36 -7.96
N ILE A 5 4.96 -30.18 -7.39
CA ILE A 5 4.94 -30.49 -5.96
C ILE A 5 5.84 -29.48 -5.25
N GLU A 6 5.27 -28.76 -4.30
CA GLU A 6 6.00 -27.89 -3.38
C GLU A 6 5.94 -28.48 -1.97
N HIS A 7 6.89 -28.09 -1.11
CA HIS A 7 7.01 -28.64 0.24
C HIS A 7 7.23 -27.53 1.27
N ASP A 8 6.51 -27.62 2.39
CA ASP A 8 6.75 -26.84 3.60
C ASP A 8 6.81 -27.75 4.84
N SER A 9 6.85 -27.20 6.05
CA SER A 9 6.93 -28.00 7.28
C SER A 9 5.71 -28.91 7.53
N MET A 10 4.60 -28.70 6.82
CA MET A 10 3.39 -29.54 6.90
C MET A 10 3.38 -30.65 5.83
N GLY A 11 4.40 -30.73 4.98
CA GLY A 11 4.58 -31.74 3.94
C GLY A 11 4.39 -31.20 2.53
N GLU A 12 4.01 -32.09 1.61
CA GLU A 12 3.81 -31.76 0.19
C GLU A 12 2.45 -31.08 -0.08
N VAL A 13 2.39 -30.27 -1.13
CA VAL A 13 1.17 -29.69 -1.69
C VAL A 13 1.31 -29.51 -3.21
N LYS A 14 0.21 -29.67 -3.95
CA LYS A 14 0.16 -29.53 -5.41
C LYS A 14 -0.13 -28.09 -5.78
N VAL A 15 0.78 -27.44 -6.50
CA VAL A 15 0.64 -26.04 -6.94
C VAL A 15 0.52 -26.00 -8.47
N PRO A 16 -0.41 -25.22 -9.05
CA PRO A 16 -0.52 -25.07 -10.51
C PRO A 16 0.82 -24.68 -11.15
N ALA A 17 1.25 -25.42 -12.18
CA ALA A 17 2.57 -25.29 -12.77
C ALA A 17 2.84 -23.91 -13.39
N ASP A 18 1.79 -23.21 -13.83
CA ASP A 18 1.80 -21.89 -14.46
C ASP A 18 1.84 -20.71 -13.46
N LYS A 19 1.90 -20.98 -12.14
CA LYS A 19 1.88 -19.95 -11.09
C LYS A 19 3.21 -19.86 -10.36
N TYR A 20 3.61 -18.68 -9.89
CA TYR A 20 4.89 -18.51 -9.18
C TYR A 20 4.82 -18.68 -7.65
N TRP A 21 3.65 -18.72 -7.03
CA TRP A 21 3.55 -18.93 -5.57
C TRP A 21 3.96 -20.37 -5.18
N ALA A 22 4.09 -20.71 -3.91
CA ALA A 22 4.52 -22.05 -3.50
C ALA A 22 3.64 -22.61 -2.38
N ALA A 23 4.21 -23.46 -1.53
CA ALA A 23 3.46 -24.29 -0.60
C ALA A 23 2.60 -23.49 0.39
N GLN A 24 3.12 -22.42 0.99
CA GLN A 24 2.38 -21.70 2.03
C GLN A 24 1.23 -20.90 1.43
N THR A 25 1.42 -20.33 0.24
CA THR A 25 0.33 -19.65 -0.47
C THR A 25 -0.75 -20.64 -0.88
N GLU A 26 -0.38 -21.80 -1.45
CA GLU A 26 -1.37 -22.80 -1.86
C GLU A 26 -2.19 -23.30 -0.66
N ARG A 27 -1.53 -23.65 0.46
CA ARG A 27 -2.24 -24.03 1.69
C ARG A 27 -3.14 -22.92 2.20
N SER A 28 -2.69 -21.67 2.15
CA SER A 28 -3.54 -20.54 2.56
C SER A 28 -4.75 -20.40 1.64
N HIS A 29 -4.57 -20.56 0.33
CA HIS A 29 -5.64 -20.51 -0.64
C HIS A 29 -6.68 -21.63 -0.38
N GLU A 30 -6.23 -22.84 -0.04
CA GLU A 30 -7.11 -23.96 0.30
C GLU A 30 -7.83 -23.79 1.65
N ASN A 31 -7.19 -23.15 2.64
CA ASN A 31 -7.73 -23.02 3.99
C ASN A 31 -8.64 -21.80 4.19
N PHE A 32 -8.43 -20.71 3.46
CA PHE A 32 -9.16 -19.44 3.64
C PHE A 32 -10.10 -19.16 2.46
N LYS A 33 -11.14 -19.98 2.32
CA LYS A 33 -12.17 -19.85 1.28
C LYS A 33 -13.29 -18.90 1.67
N ILE A 34 -12.95 -17.66 1.99
CA ILE A 34 -13.87 -16.64 2.49
C ILE A 34 -13.78 -15.42 1.57
N GLY A 35 -14.88 -15.03 0.93
CA GLY A 35 -14.88 -13.89 0.00
C GLY A 35 -14.17 -14.15 -1.33
N GLU A 36 -14.03 -15.43 -1.73
CA GLU A 36 -13.31 -15.81 -2.95
C GLU A 36 -13.87 -15.12 -4.19
N GLY A 37 -12.97 -14.55 -5.01
CA GLY A 37 -13.34 -13.84 -6.24
C GLY A 37 -13.96 -12.46 -6.03
N ILE A 38 -14.22 -12.05 -4.78
CA ILE A 38 -14.82 -10.75 -4.43
C ILE A 38 -13.81 -9.91 -3.66
N GLU A 39 -13.34 -10.39 -2.51
CA GLU A 39 -12.40 -9.68 -1.63
C GLU A 39 -10.99 -10.31 -1.66
N VAL A 40 -10.35 -10.28 -2.83
CA VAL A 40 -8.92 -10.58 -2.97
C VAL A 40 -8.10 -9.43 -2.39
N MET A 41 -6.91 -9.70 -1.86
CA MET A 41 -6.01 -8.66 -1.37
C MET A 41 -5.87 -7.50 -2.39
N PRO A 42 -6.10 -6.24 -1.99
CA PRO A 42 -6.03 -5.10 -2.92
C PRO A 42 -4.68 -5.05 -3.63
N ARG A 43 -4.70 -4.71 -4.93
CA ARG A 43 -3.48 -4.71 -5.75
C ARG A 43 -2.47 -3.69 -5.29
N GLU A 44 -2.92 -2.60 -4.68
CA GLU A 44 -2.07 -1.62 -4.01
C GLU A 44 -1.21 -2.25 -2.90
N ILE A 45 -1.75 -3.20 -2.12
CA ILE A 45 -0.98 -3.93 -1.11
C ILE A 45 0.04 -4.86 -1.77
N THR A 46 -0.36 -5.58 -2.83
CA THR A 46 0.56 -6.43 -3.61
C THR A 46 1.72 -5.61 -4.18
N HIS A 47 1.45 -4.45 -4.77
CA HIS A 47 2.47 -3.57 -5.35
C HIS A 47 3.37 -2.99 -4.25
N ALA A 48 2.79 -2.60 -3.11
CA ALA A 48 3.55 -2.16 -1.94
C ALA A 48 4.48 -3.25 -1.39
N PHE A 49 4.07 -4.52 -1.42
CA PHE A 49 4.98 -5.63 -1.12
C PHE A 49 6.16 -5.70 -2.10
N GLY A 50 5.93 -5.48 -3.40
CA GLY A 50 7.02 -5.39 -4.38
C GLY A 50 8.03 -4.28 -4.04
N ILE A 51 7.54 -3.08 -3.67
CA ILE A 51 8.37 -1.95 -3.23
C ILE A 51 9.17 -2.33 -1.98
N LEU A 52 8.48 -2.84 -0.96
CA LEU A 52 9.06 -3.23 0.32
C LEU A 52 10.15 -4.30 0.15
N LYS A 53 9.90 -5.35 -0.64
CA LYS A 53 10.86 -6.44 -0.85
C LYS A 53 12.07 -5.98 -1.64
N LYS A 54 11.88 -5.11 -2.65
CA LYS A 54 12.99 -4.46 -3.37
C LYS A 54 13.85 -3.62 -2.44
N ALA A 55 13.22 -2.76 -1.63
CA ALA A 55 13.92 -1.92 -0.66
C ALA A 55 14.69 -2.75 0.37
N ALA A 56 14.08 -3.82 0.90
CA ALA A 56 14.72 -4.71 1.86
C ALA A 56 15.93 -5.42 1.26
N ALA A 57 15.86 -5.86 -0.01
CA ALA A 57 17.00 -6.46 -0.70
C ALA A 57 18.15 -5.45 -0.89
N VAL A 58 17.84 -4.20 -1.28
CA VAL A 58 18.84 -3.12 -1.40
C VAL A 58 19.52 -2.85 -0.05
N ALA A 59 18.75 -2.72 1.03
CA ALA A 59 19.30 -2.51 2.37
C ALA A 59 20.16 -3.71 2.83
N ASN A 60 19.71 -4.94 2.59
CA ASN A 60 20.47 -6.14 2.92
C ASN A 60 21.74 -6.29 2.08
N ASN A 61 21.74 -5.94 0.79
CA ASN A 61 22.96 -5.94 -0.02
C ASN A 61 24.01 -4.97 0.54
N LYS A 62 23.57 -3.80 1.01
CA LYS A 62 24.48 -2.82 1.63
C LYS A 62 25.02 -3.28 3.00
N LEU A 63 24.18 -3.91 3.82
CA LEU A 63 24.51 -4.22 5.23
C LEU A 63 25.00 -5.65 5.47
N LYS A 64 24.68 -6.58 4.57
CA LYS A 64 24.94 -8.03 4.64
C LYS A 64 25.32 -8.57 3.25
N SER A 65 26.25 -7.89 2.58
CA SER A 65 26.67 -8.19 1.20
C SER A 65 27.18 -9.62 1.02
N GLU A 66 27.65 -10.27 2.10
CA GLU A 66 28.07 -11.67 2.10
C GLU A 66 26.89 -12.65 1.94
N LYS A 67 25.67 -12.26 2.33
CA LYS A 67 24.45 -13.06 2.19
C LYS A 67 23.57 -12.61 1.04
N MET A 68 23.45 -11.29 0.85
CA MET A 68 22.69 -10.66 -0.23
C MET A 68 23.67 -10.14 -1.29
N THR A 69 24.16 -11.05 -2.12
CA THR A 69 25.11 -10.74 -3.19
C THR A 69 24.46 -9.89 -4.30
N ASP A 70 25.27 -9.25 -5.13
CA ASP A 70 24.79 -8.44 -6.26
C ASP A 70 23.96 -9.27 -7.26
N GLU A 71 24.30 -10.55 -7.41
CA GLU A 71 23.54 -11.49 -8.25
C GLU A 71 22.12 -11.70 -7.70
N LYS A 72 22.00 -11.95 -6.38
CA LYS A 72 20.69 -12.09 -5.73
C LYS A 72 19.91 -10.77 -5.79
N LEU A 73 20.55 -9.65 -5.47
CA LEU A 73 19.93 -8.33 -5.53
C LEU A 73 19.36 -8.04 -6.92
N SER A 74 20.14 -8.32 -7.98
CA SER A 74 19.72 -8.12 -9.38
C SER A 74 18.49 -8.95 -9.73
N ALA A 75 18.47 -10.24 -9.35
CA ALA A 75 17.35 -11.12 -9.60
C ALA A 75 16.07 -10.69 -8.83
N ILE A 76 16.21 -10.37 -7.54
CA ILE A 76 15.11 -9.91 -6.69
C ILE A 76 14.55 -8.60 -7.22
N THR A 77 15.42 -7.64 -7.55
CA THR A 77 15.00 -6.32 -8.02
C THR A 77 14.15 -6.42 -9.29
N LYS A 78 14.57 -7.23 -10.27
CA LYS A 78 13.81 -7.43 -11.50
C LYS A 78 12.45 -8.08 -11.24
N ALA A 79 12.39 -9.11 -10.40
CA ALA A 79 11.13 -9.75 -10.02
C ALA A 79 10.20 -8.78 -9.26
N CYS A 80 10.74 -7.99 -8.33
CA CYS A 80 9.98 -6.96 -7.64
C CYS A 80 9.44 -5.90 -8.60
N ASP A 81 10.20 -5.47 -9.61
CA ASP A 81 9.72 -4.50 -10.60
C ASP A 81 8.53 -5.04 -11.41
N GLU A 82 8.47 -6.35 -11.66
CA GLU A 82 7.30 -7.01 -12.25
C GLU A 82 6.09 -7.06 -11.28
N VAL A 83 6.32 -7.24 -9.97
CA VAL A 83 5.27 -7.13 -8.95
C VAL A 83 4.74 -5.68 -8.88
N ILE A 84 5.63 -4.69 -8.80
CA ILE A 84 5.30 -3.26 -8.68
C ILE A 84 4.51 -2.79 -9.91
N SER A 85 4.88 -3.22 -11.11
CA SER A 85 4.17 -2.87 -12.35
C SER A 85 2.85 -3.62 -12.54
N GLY A 86 2.53 -4.59 -11.67
CA GLY A 86 1.31 -5.39 -11.73
C GLY A 86 1.33 -6.53 -12.74
N LYS A 87 2.45 -6.78 -13.43
CA LYS A 87 2.60 -7.90 -14.38
C LYS A 87 2.36 -9.26 -13.72
N LEU A 88 2.60 -9.36 -12.42
CA LEU A 88 2.46 -10.59 -11.65
C LEU A 88 1.18 -10.67 -10.81
N ASN A 89 0.20 -9.78 -11.02
CA ASN A 89 -1.02 -9.71 -10.19
C ASN A 89 -1.78 -11.06 -10.10
N GLU A 90 -1.77 -11.85 -11.17
CA GLU A 90 -2.42 -13.17 -11.20
C GLU A 90 -1.75 -14.22 -10.29
N HIS A 91 -0.57 -13.92 -9.74
CA HIS A 91 0.16 -14.80 -8.82
C HIS A 91 -0.09 -14.46 -7.34
N PHE A 92 -1.07 -13.61 -7.06
CA PHE A 92 -1.48 -13.23 -5.71
C PHE A 92 -2.97 -13.55 -5.51
N PRO A 93 -3.32 -14.82 -5.20
CA PRO A 93 -4.70 -15.30 -5.16
C PRO A 93 -5.37 -15.10 -3.79
N LEU A 94 -4.61 -14.72 -2.76
CA LEU A 94 -5.08 -14.75 -1.38
C LEU A 94 -6.14 -13.68 -1.11
N VAL A 95 -7.15 -14.08 -0.35
CA VAL A 95 -8.24 -13.22 0.11
C VAL A 95 -7.81 -12.29 1.23
N VAL A 96 -8.56 -11.20 1.43
CA VAL A 96 -8.39 -10.29 2.58
C VAL A 96 -8.57 -11.04 3.90
N TRP A 97 -9.50 -11.99 3.94
CA TRP A 97 -9.90 -12.76 5.12
C TRP A 97 -8.94 -13.93 5.42
N GLN A 98 -7.69 -13.58 5.71
CA GLN A 98 -6.61 -14.50 6.10
C GLN A 98 -6.17 -14.24 7.56
N THR A 99 -4.94 -14.61 7.95
CA THR A 99 -4.43 -14.24 9.28
C THR A 99 -4.40 -12.73 9.49
N GLY A 100 -4.67 -12.28 10.72
CA GLY A 100 -4.70 -10.85 11.06
C GLY A 100 -3.34 -10.15 10.95
N SER A 101 -2.23 -10.89 11.00
CA SER A 101 -0.88 -10.35 10.78
C SER A 101 -0.50 -10.23 9.30
N GLY A 102 -1.33 -10.71 8.38
CA GLY A 102 -1.03 -10.73 6.94
C GLY A 102 0.14 -11.65 6.54
N THR A 103 0.52 -12.61 7.40
CA THR A 103 1.64 -13.53 7.16
C THR A 103 1.51 -14.27 5.85
N GLN A 104 0.32 -14.72 5.45
CA GLN A 104 0.19 -15.47 4.20
C GLN A 104 0.40 -14.57 2.97
N SER A 105 -0.06 -13.32 2.95
CA SER A 105 0.30 -12.38 1.87
C SER A 105 1.79 -12.02 1.86
N ASN A 106 2.44 -11.88 3.01
CA ASN A 106 3.90 -11.70 3.06
C ASN A 106 4.62 -12.92 2.44
N MET A 107 4.21 -14.13 2.80
CA MET A 107 4.76 -15.35 2.24
C MET A 107 4.46 -15.51 0.74
N ASN A 108 3.28 -15.10 0.30
CA ASN A 108 2.93 -15.08 -1.12
C ASN A 108 3.86 -14.17 -1.91
N ALA A 109 4.17 -12.97 -1.42
CA ALA A 109 5.18 -12.12 -2.02
C ALA A 109 6.57 -12.79 -2.02
N ASN A 110 6.98 -13.38 -0.90
CA ASN A 110 8.25 -14.08 -0.80
C ASN A 110 8.40 -15.21 -1.82
N GLU A 111 7.39 -16.07 -1.93
CA GLU A 111 7.39 -17.23 -2.84
C GLU A 111 7.38 -16.79 -4.30
N VAL A 112 6.50 -15.86 -4.68
CA VAL A 112 6.41 -15.34 -6.05
C VAL A 112 7.72 -14.69 -6.48
N ILE A 113 8.29 -13.82 -5.64
CA ILE A 113 9.53 -13.11 -5.97
C ILE A 113 10.71 -14.08 -6.03
N ALA A 114 10.80 -15.06 -5.13
CA ALA A 114 11.86 -16.06 -5.15
C ALA A 114 11.81 -16.91 -6.43
N ASN A 115 10.64 -17.45 -6.77
CA ASN A 115 10.49 -18.30 -7.94
C ASN A 115 10.71 -17.53 -9.24
N ARG A 116 10.13 -16.32 -9.36
CA ARG A 116 10.35 -15.48 -10.53
C ARG A 116 11.80 -15.01 -10.64
N GLY A 117 12.43 -14.63 -9.53
CA GLY A 117 13.84 -14.24 -9.52
C GLY A 117 14.78 -15.39 -9.88
N ASN A 118 14.49 -16.62 -9.43
CA ASN A 118 15.24 -17.82 -9.83
C ASN A 118 15.12 -18.13 -11.32
N GLU A 119 13.92 -17.96 -11.89
CA GLU A 119 13.71 -18.09 -13.32
C GLU A 119 14.49 -17.04 -14.12
N ILE A 120 14.44 -15.77 -13.70
CA ILE A 120 15.21 -14.66 -14.30
C ILE A 120 16.72 -14.94 -14.23
N ALA A 121 17.20 -15.52 -13.13
CA ALA A 121 18.61 -15.90 -12.96
C ALA A 121 18.99 -17.19 -13.72
N GLY A 122 18.02 -17.98 -14.19
CA GLY A 122 18.24 -19.28 -14.80
C GLY A 122 18.77 -20.36 -13.84
N LYS A 123 18.75 -20.12 -12.52
CA LYS A 123 19.24 -21.04 -11.49
C LYS A 123 18.60 -20.74 -10.13
N LYS A 124 18.56 -21.76 -9.26
CA LYS A 124 18.00 -21.67 -7.91
C LYS A 124 19.01 -21.02 -6.94
N ILE A 125 18.91 -19.71 -6.77
CA ILE A 125 19.77 -18.90 -5.87
C ILE A 125 18.98 -18.11 -4.81
N LEU A 126 17.65 -18.07 -4.90
CA LEU A 126 16.76 -17.35 -4.00
C LEU A 126 15.88 -18.33 -3.22
N HIS A 127 15.90 -18.21 -1.90
CA HIS A 127 14.98 -18.85 -0.97
C HIS A 127 13.92 -17.83 -0.48
N PRO A 128 12.62 -18.18 -0.43
CA PRO A 128 11.58 -17.26 0.03
C PRO A 128 11.86 -16.65 1.41
N ASN A 129 12.34 -17.45 2.37
CA ASN A 129 12.61 -16.95 3.73
C ASN A 129 14.01 -16.38 3.90
N ASP A 130 15.03 -17.03 3.34
CA ASP A 130 16.41 -16.73 3.69
C ASP A 130 16.93 -15.51 2.90
N ASP A 131 16.36 -15.30 1.71
CA ASP A 131 16.74 -14.22 0.80
C ASP A 131 15.65 -13.15 0.71
N ILE A 132 14.42 -13.53 0.34
CA ILE A 132 13.35 -12.53 0.12
C ILE A 132 12.84 -11.94 1.44
N ASN A 133 12.71 -12.77 2.47
CA ASN A 133 12.30 -12.36 3.81
C ASN A 133 13.48 -12.07 4.76
N MET A 134 14.70 -11.92 4.23
CA MET A 134 15.88 -11.63 5.04
C MET A 134 15.69 -10.35 5.86
N SER A 135 15.99 -10.42 7.16
CA SER A 135 15.91 -9.29 8.12
C SER A 135 14.49 -8.77 8.39
N GLN A 136 13.46 -9.57 8.06
CA GLN A 136 12.05 -9.17 8.11
C GLN A 136 11.19 -10.14 8.91
N SER A 137 10.02 -9.68 9.34
CA SER A 137 8.93 -10.49 9.90
C SER A 137 7.62 -10.15 9.16
N SER A 138 6.63 -11.04 9.13
CA SER A 138 5.30 -10.64 8.67
C SER A 138 4.74 -9.45 9.47
N ASN A 139 5.09 -9.40 10.76
CA ASN A 139 4.53 -8.44 11.70
C ASN A 139 4.99 -7.01 11.41
N ASP A 140 6.20 -6.81 10.88
CA ASP A 140 6.71 -5.49 10.50
C ASP A 140 6.61 -5.21 8.99
N THR A 141 6.47 -6.24 8.15
CA THR A 141 6.30 -6.08 6.69
C THR A 141 4.88 -5.70 6.29
N PHE A 142 3.85 -6.35 6.84
CA PHE A 142 2.46 -6.07 6.42
C PHE A 142 2.02 -4.64 6.81
N PRO A 143 2.26 -4.14 8.04
CA PRO A 143 2.00 -2.74 8.36
C PRO A 143 2.76 -1.77 7.45
N THR A 144 4.01 -2.08 7.12
CA THR A 144 4.80 -1.24 6.20
C THR A 144 4.19 -1.21 4.79
N ALA A 145 3.71 -2.35 4.28
CA ALA A 145 3.00 -2.39 3.00
C ALA A 145 1.68 -1.61 3.05
N MET A 146 0.95 -1.65 4.17
CA MET A 146 -0.25 -0.82 4.38
C MET A 146 0.08 0.68 4.31
N SER A 147 1.12 1.13 5.03
CA SER A 147 1.57 2.52 5.04
C SER A 147 1.97 2.99 3.63
N ILE A 148 2.80 2.21 2.92
CA ILE A 148 3.21 2.52 1.54
C ILE A 148 1.98 2.64 0.63
N ALA A 149 1.07 1.65 0.66
CA ALA A 149 -0.13 1.65 -0.17
C ALA A 149 -1.05 2.84 0.13
N ALA A 150 -1.22 3.19 1.41
CA ALA A 150 -2.05 4.33 1.83
C ALA A 150 -1.48 5.66 1.36
N VAL A 151 -0.16 5.88 1.54
CA VAL A 151 0.50 7.11 1.08
C VAL A 151 0.40 7.26 -0.43
N LEU A 152 0.71 6.21 -1.20
CA LEU A 152 0.58 6.25 -2.67
C LEU A 152 -0.88 6.45 -3.10
N GLY A 153 -1.84 5.79 -2.44
CA GLY A 153 -3.26 5.98 -2.73
C GLY A 153 -3.72 7.42 -2.50
N ILE A 154 -3.30 8.05 -1.41
CA ILE A 154 -3.67 9.43 -1.10
C ILE A 154 -2.96 10.41 -2.04
N GLU A 155 -1.65 10.32 -2.18
CA GLU A 155 -0.87 11.32 -2.92
C GLU A 155 -0.96 11.18 -4.44
N ASP A 156 -1.12 9.96 -4.98
CA ASP A 156 -1.07 9.73 -6.42
C ASP A 156 -2.47 9.55 -7.04
N LYS A 157 -3.50 9.30 -6.23
CA LYS A 157 -4.88 9.16 -6.72
C LYS A 157 -5.82 10.22 -6.15
N VAL A 158 -5.95 10.28 -4.82
CA VAL A 158 -6.97 11.13 -4.17
C VAL A 158 -6.66 12.62 -4.31
N ILE A 159 -5.46 13.06 -3.95
CA ILE A 159 -5.08 14.47 -4.03
C ILE A 159 -5.17 15.01 -5.46
N PRO A 160 -4.63 14.34 -6.50
CA PRO A 160 -4.77 14.81 -7.88
C PRO A 160 -6.23 14.89 -8.36
N ALA A 161 -7.09 13.95 -7.94
CA ALA A 161 -8.51 13.99 -8.25
C ALA A 161 -9.20 15.19 -7.59
N LEU A 162 -8.87 15.49 -6.34
CA LEU A 162 -9.35 16.69 -5.64
C LEU A 162 -8.89 17.96 -6.32
N GLU A 163 -7.62 18.07 -6.69
CA GLU A 163 -7.08 19.24 -7.38
C GLU A 163 -7.81 19.51 -8.70
N LYS A 164 -8.10 18.45 -9.47
CA LYS A 164 -8.90 18.56 -10.69
C LYS A 164 -10.31 19.10 -10.41
N LEU A 165 -10.97 18.62 -9.35
CA LEU A 165 -12.31 19.08 -8.99
C LEU A 165 -12.30 20.52 -8.46
N ILE A 166 -11.31 20.87 -7.64
CA ILE A 166 -11.08 22.25 -7.17
C ILE A 166 -10.87 23.20 -8.35
N ALA A 167 -10.04 22.85 -9.32
CA ALA A 167 -9.81 23.65 -10.52
C ALA A 167 -11.08 23.80 -11.35
N THR A 168 -11.90 22.75 -11.42
CA THR A 168 -13.21 22.78 -12.10
C THR A 168 -14.14 23.79 -11.42
N PHE A 169 -14.24 23.78 -10.09
CA PHE A 169 -15.06 24.75 -9.37
C PHE A 169 -14.53 26.18 -9.47
N LYS A 170 -13.20 26.40 -9.48
CA LYS A 170 -12.62 27.73 -9.75
C LYS A 170 -13.10 28.30 -11.07
N LYS A 171 -13.03 27.50 -12.14
CA LYS A 171 -13.52 27.92 -13.46
C LYS A 171 -15.03 28.22 -13.43
N LEU A 172 -15.83 27.37 -12.77
CA LEU A 172 -17.27 27.59 -12.66
C LEU A 172 -17.61 28.84 -11.83
N GLU A 173 -16.82 29.19 -10.81
CA GLU A 173 -16.99 30.44 -10.08
C GLU A 173 -16.82 31.66 -11.00
N GLU A 174 -15.76 31.66 -11.82
CA GLU A 174 -15.47 32.71 -12.81
C GLU A 174 -16.58 32.81 -13.87
N ASP A 175 -16.98 31.68 -14.46
CA ASP A 175 -18.00 31.61 -15.51
C ASP A 175 -19.39 32.09 -15.02
N ASN A 176 -19.63 32.13 -13.70
CA ASN A 176 -20.95 32.42 -13.10
C ASN A 176 -20.98 33.69 -12.21
N GLU A 177 -19.99 34.57 -12.26
CA GLU A 177 -19.86 35.71 -11.34
C GLU A 177 -21.06 36.70 -11.35
N GLY A 178 -21.68 36.89 -12.52
CA GLY A 178 -22.81 37.81 -12.71
C GLY A 178 -24.19 37.22 -12.42
N ILE A 179 -24.28 35.91 -12.14
CA ILE A 179 -25.56 35.22 -12.01
C ILE A 179 -26.06 35.31 -10.57
N VAL A 180 -27.21 35.96 -10.39
CA VAL A 180 -27.89 36.05 -9.09
C VAL A 180 -29.03 35.03 -9.05
N LYS A 181 -29.14 34.31 -7.94
CA LYS A 181 -30.20 33.32 -7.67
C LYS A 181 -30.84 33.58 -6.30
N SER A 182 -32.02 33.00 -6.08
CA SER A 182 -32.61 32.93 -4.75
C SER A 182 -31.77 31.99 -3.87
N GLY A 183 -31.38 32.45 -2.69
CA GLY A 183 -30.82 31.56 -1.66
C GLY A 183 -31.92 30.67 -1.07
N ARG A 184 -31.53 29.54 -0.47
CA ARG A 184 -32.48 28.69 0.27
C ARG A 184 -31.92 28.27 1.62
N THR A 185 -32.71 28.48 2.67
CA THR A 185 -32.46 27.95 4.01
C THR A 185 -33.69 27.17 4.45
N HIS A 186 -33.51 26.02 5.10
CA HIS A 186 -34.61 25.08 5.38
C HIS A 186 -35.45 24.71 4.14
N LEU A 187 -34.82 24.71 2.95
CA LEU A 187 -35.46 24.51 1.64
C LEU A 187 -36.51 25.56 1.24
N GLN A 188 -36.62 26.67 1.97
CA GLN A 188 -37.50 27.79 1.65
C GLN A 188 -36.71 28.94 1.01
N ASP A 189 -37.41 29.80 0.27
CA ASP A 189 -36.80 30.98 -0.35
C ASP A 189 -36.20 31.92 0.71
N ALA A 190 -35.03 32.46 0.41
CA ALA A 190 -34.28 33.37 1.26
C ALA A 190 -33.76 34.58 0.45
N THR A 191 -32.87 35.38 1.07
CA THR A 191 -32.26 36.52 0.38
C THR A 191 -31.40 36.08 -0.81
N PRO A 192 -31.23 36.93 -1.84
CA PRO A 192 -30.44 36.60 -3.02
C PRO A 192 -28.97 36.30 -2.70
N ILE A 193 -28.37 35.41 -3.48
CA ILE A 193 -26.93 35.12 -3.50
C ILE A 193 -26.43 35.08 -4.95
N LYS A 194 -25.14 35.31 -5.18
CA LYS A 194 -24.51 34.99 -6.47
C LYS A 194 -24.30 33.48 -6.55
N PHE A 195 -24.51 32.88 -7.73
CA PHE A 195 -24.23 31.45 -7.90
C PHE A 195 -22.75 31.13 -7.69
N SER A 196 -21.84 32.02 -8.10
CA SER A 196 -20.41 31.91 -7.80
C SER A 196 -20.09 31.84 -6.30
N GLN A 197 -20.87 32.51 -5.43
CA GLN A 197 -20.68 32.41 -3.98
C GLN A 197 -21.02 31.02 -3.44
N GLU A 198 -22.06 30.37 -3.97
CA GLU A 198 -22.43 29.01 -3.60
C GLU A 198 -21.34 28.01 -4.01
N ILE A 199 -20.85 28.12 -5.26
CA ILE A 199 -19.75 27.29 -5.77
C ILE A 199 -18.48 27.50 -4.94
N SER A 200 -18.20 28.75 -4.52
CA SER A 200 -17.05 29.06 -3.66
C SER A 200 -17.07 28.30 -2.33
N GLY A 201 -18.26 28.00 -1.81
CA GLY A 201 -18.44 27.15 -0.63
C GLY A 201 -18.00 25.71 -0.90
N TRP A 202 -18.46 25.12 -2.01
CA TRP A 202 -18.08 23.76 -2.42
C TRP A 202 -16.57 23.64 -2.67
N ARG A 203 -15.99 24.57 -3.43
CA ARG A 203 -14.54 24.62 -3.67
C ARG A 203 -13.74 24.69 -2.37
N THR A 204 -14.14 25.59 -1.47
CA THR A 204 -13.43 25.80 -0.20
C THR A 204 -13.50 24.56 0.70
N SER A 205 -14.62 23.83 0.70
CA SER A 205 -14.74 22.52 1.36
C SER A 205 -13.65 21.56 0.88
N LEU A 206 -13.51 21.38 -0.44
CA LEU A 206 -12.51 20.47 -1.00
C LEU A 206 -11.06 20.91 -0.75
N GLU A 207 -10.79 22.22 -0.74
CA GLU A 207 -9.46 22.74 -0.38
C GLU A 207 -9.11 22.44 1.08
N LYS A 208 -10.09 22.50 1.98
CA LYS A 208 -9.91 22.10 3.39
C LYS A 208 -9.73 20.59 3.53
N ASP A 209 -10.52 19.78 2.82
CA ASP A 209 -10.40 18.32 2.83
C ASP A 209 -9.01 17.87 2.36
N LYS A 210 -8.50 18.47 1.28
CA LYS A 210 -7.12 18.23 0.82
C LYS A 210 -6.11 18.51 1.94
N LYS A 211 -6.23 19.64 2.64
CA LYS A 211 -5.35 19.98 3.76
C LYS A 211 -5.45 18.96 4.91
N LEU A 212 -6.65 18.45 5.22
CA LEU A 212 -6.83 17.42 6.25
C LEU A 212 -6.13 16.11 5.88
N LEU A 213 -6.19 15.72 4.61
CA LEU A 213 -5.44 14.56 4.10
C LEU A 213 -3.93 14.80 4.19
N GLU A 214 -3.45 15.98 3.82
CA GLU A 214 -2.03 16.34 3.91
C GLU A 214 -1.50 16.30 5.36
N ILE A 215 -2.31 16.70 6.34
CA ILE A 215 -1.97 16.62 7.77
C ILE A 215 -1.80 15.17 8.23
N ALA A 216 -2.51 14.21 7.64
CA ALA A 216 -2.42 12.80 8.01
C ALA A 216 -1.19 12.09 7.42
N LEU A 217 -0.60 12.62 6.35
CA LEU A 217 0.49 11.97 5.62
C LEU A 217 1.79 11.75 6.41
N PRO A 218 2.26 12.66 7.28
CA PRO A 218 3.51 12.46 8.02
C PRO A 218 3.52 11.18 8.86
N GLU A 219 2.44 10.91 9.59
CA GLU A 219 2.30 9.70 10.43
C GLU A 219 2.23 8.43 9.58
N LEU A 220 1.54 8.47 8.43
CA LEU A 220 1.50 7.35 7.48
C LEU A 220 2.87 7.05 6.84
N LYS A 221 3.78 8.03 6.83
CA LYS A 221 5.12 7.89 6.24
C LYS A 221 6.12 7.24 7.18
N GLU A 222 5.71 6.94 8.42
CA GLU A 222 6.51 6.17 9.37
C GLU A 222 6.35 4.67 9.12
N LEU A 223 7.47 3.98 8.91
CA LEU A 223 7.48 2.56 8.56
C LEU A 223 7.84 1.67 9.76
N ALA A 224 7.07 0.59 9.94
CA ALA A 224 7.30 -0.39 11.00
C ALA A 224 8.51 -1.31 10.72
N LEU A 225 8.93 -1.43 9.46
CA LEU A 225 9.98 -2.35 9.02
C LEU A 225 11.29 -2.16 9.80
N GLY A 226 11.89 -3.28 10.19
CA GLY A 226 13.02 -3.33 11.11
C GLY A 226 12.61 -3.47 12.57
N GLY A 227 11.31 -3.41 12.89
CA GLY A 227 10.77 -3.82 14.19
C GLY A 227 10.79 -5.35 14.39
N THR A 228 10.82 -6.13 13.31
CA THR A 228 10.82 -7.60 13.27
C THR A 228 9.61 -8.21 14.00
N ALA A 229 9.78 -9.28 14.77
CA ALA A 229 8.67 -10.05 15.33
C ALA A 229 7.84 -9.26 16.36
N VAL A 230 8.50 -8.51 17.24
CA VAL A 230 7.88 -7.91 18.44
C VAL A 230 8.33 -6.47 18.71
N GLY A 231 9.05 -5.83 17.79
CA GLY A 231 9.47 -4.42 17.88
C GLY A 231 10.92 -4.21 18.32
N THR A 232 11.62 -5.26 18.75
CA THR A 232 13.01 -5.15 19.25
C THR A 232 14.06 -5.05 18.15
N GLY A 233 13.71 -5.38 16.90
CA GLY A 233 14.65 -5.47 15.78
C GLY A 233 15.57 -6.68 15.80
N LEU A 234 15.29 -7.69 16.64
CA LEU A 234 16.08 -8.92 16.69
C LEU A 234 16.09 -9.62 15.31
N ASN A 235 17.27 -10.03 14.85
CA ASN A 235 17.55 -10.62 13.53
C ASN A 235 17.61 -9.64 12.34
N ALA A 236 17.38 -8.34 12.55
CA ALA A 236 17.72 -7.30 11.58
C ALA A 236 19.12 -6.73 11.88
N PRO A 237 19.98 -6.47 10.86
CA PRO A 237 21.26 -5.83 11.10
C PRO A 237 21.07 -4.39 11.56
N LYS A 238 22.03 -3.86 12.33
CA LYS A 238 22.00 -2.47 12.79
C LYS A 238 21.90 -1.51 11.59
N GLY A 239 20.95 -0.58 11.63
CA GLY A 239 20.70 0.40 10.58
C GLY A 239 19.81 -0.08 9.43
N PHE A 240 19.33 -1.33 9.47
CA PHE A 240 18.43 -1.86 8.44
C PHE A 240 17.17 -1.02 8.24
N ASP A 241 16.56 -0.58 9.34
CA ASP A 241 15.32 0.18 9.37
C ASP A 241 15.46 1.56 8.70
N VAL A 242 16.56 2.25 8.94
CA VAL A 242 16.89 3.53 8.28
C VAL A 242 17.19 3.32 6.80
N GLU A 243 18.01 2.33 6.46
CA GLU A 243 18.39 2.06 5.06
C GLU A 243 17.22 1.59 4.22
N VAL A 244 16.31 0.78 4.78
CA VAL A 244 15.14 0.32 4.05
C VAL A 244 14.11 1.44 3.85
N ALA A 245 13.88 2.30 4.85
CA ALA A 245 13.00 3.47 4.69
C ALA A 245 13.54 4.45 3.64
N LYS A 246 14.87 4.65 3.60
CA LYS A 246 15.53 5.40 2.55
C LYS A 246 15.32 4.77 1.17
N ALA A 247 15.53 3.46 1.03
CA ALA A 247 15.33 2.77 -0.24
C ALA A 247 13.86 2.80 -0.70
N VAL A 248 12.89 2.66 0.21
CA VAL A 248 11.46 2.86 -0.10
C VAL A 248 11.23 4.29 -0.63
N SER A 249 11.86 5.29 0.00
CA SER A 249 11.73 6.67 -0.43
C SER A 249 12.27 6.90 -1.84
N GLU A 250 13.42 6.33 -2.16
CA GLU A 250 14.04 6.42 -3.49
C GLU A 250 13.20 5.71 -4.57
N ILE A 251 12.64 4.54 -4.26
CA ILE A 251 11.81 3.77 -5.21
C ILE A 251 10.48 4.50 -5.50
N THR A 252 9.88 5.12 -4.49
CA THR A 252 8.57 5.77 -4.61
C THR A 252 8.63 7.24 -5.01
N GLY A 253 9.78 7.89 -4.84
CA GLY A 253 9.91 9.34 -4.96
C GLY A 253 9.21 10.11 -3.85
N LYS A 254 8.77 9.45 -2.76
CA LYS A 254 8.11 10.06 -1.60
C LYS A 254 8.99 9.91 -0.37
N THR A 255 8.89 10.83 0.59
CA THR A 255 9.68 10.73 1.82
C THR A 255 9.03 9.76 2.81
N PHE A 256 9.70 8.65 3.09
CA PHE A 256 9.38 7.71 4.16
C PHE A 256 10.50 7.68 5.20
N ILE A 257 10.14 7.47 6.46
CA ILE A 257 11.09 7.37 7.58
C ILE A 257 10.84 6.11 8.40
N THR A 258 11.85 5.69 9.14
CA THR A 258 11.70 4.62 10.12
C THR A 258 10.86 5.13 11.30
N ALA A 259 9.86 4.35 11.75
CA ALA A 259 9.06 4.75 12.90
C ALA A 259 9.95 4.85 14.16
N PRO A 260 9.88 5.93 14.97
CA PRO A 260 10.74 6.13 16.13
C PRO A 260 10.45 5.09 17.23
N ASN A 261 9.21 4.58 17.32
CA ASN A 261 8.83 3.53 18.24
C ASN A 261 8.20 2.34 17.51
N LYS A 262 8.97 1.25 17.39
CA LYS A 262 8.52 0.03 16.70
C LYS A 262 7.44 -0.73 17.45
N PHE A 263 7.35 -0.63 18.77
CA PHE A 263 6.31 -1.31 19.54
C PHE A 263 4.92 -0.73 19.24
N HIS A 264 4.84 0.60 19.17
CA HIS A 264 3.62 1.30 18.74
C HIS A 264 3.29 0.98 17.28
N ALA A 265 4.25 1.14 16.35
CA ALA A 265 4.04 0.87 14.92
C ALA A 265 3.57 -0.56 14.60
N LEU A 266 3.89 -1.55 15.45
CA LEU A 266 3.39 -2.91 15.32
C LEU A 266 2.00 -3.09 15.94
N THR A 267 1.79 -2.54 17.14
CA THR A 267 0.57 -2.78 17.94
C THR A 267 -0.63 -1.97 17.48
N SER A 268 -0.43 -0.67 17.22
CA SER A 268 -1.48 0.29 16.89
C SER A 268 -1.50 0.60 15.39
N LYS A 269 -2.63 1.10 14.90
CA LYS A 269 -2.83 1.56 13.51
C LYS A 269 -3.63 2.88 13.49
N ASP A 270 -3.33 3.74 14.45
CA ASP A 270 -3.99 5.02 14.70
C ASP A 270 -3.75 6.01 13.57
N GLU A 271 -2.60 5.96 12.91
CA GLU A 271 -2.28 6.72 11.70
C GLU A 271 -3.25 6.40 10.55
N ILE A 272 -3.57 5.13 10.35
CA ILE A 272 -4.55 4.67 9.35
C ILE A 272 -5.96 5.13 9.74
N VAL A 273 -6.33 5.02 11.03
CA VAL A 273 -7.62 5.49 11.54
C VAL A 273 -7.79 6.99 11.33
N PHE A 274 -6.75 7.78 11.64
CA PHE A 274 -6.75 9.22 11.49
C PHE A 274 -6.88 9.64 10.01
N ALA A 275 -6.10 9.02 9.13
CA ALA A 275 -6.19 9.26 7.68
C ALA A 275 -7.56 8.90 7.12
N HIS A 276 -8.15 7.78 7.56
CA HIS A 276 -9.51 7.41 7.16
C HIS A 276 -10.56 8.39 7.71
N GLY A 277 -10.30 9.03 8.86
CA GLY A 277 -11.11 10.13 9.37
C GLY A 277 -11.14 11.33 8.43
N ALA A 278 -9.99 11.71 7.84
CA ALA A 278 -9.91 12.76 6.83
C ALA A 278 -10.65 12.37 5.54
N LEU A 279 -10.53 11.12 5.08
CA LEU A 279 -11.33 10.60 3.94
C LEU A 279 -12.84 10.64 4.23
N LYS A 280 -13.25 10.39 5.47
CA LYS A 280 -14.66 10.49 5.89
C LYS A 280 -15.16 11.93 5.86
N ALA A 281 -14.35 12.90 6.28
CA ALA A 281 -14.70 14.33 6.17
C ALA A 281 -14.95 14.71 4.70
N LEU A 282 -14.03 14.33 3.82
CA LEU A 282 -14.17 14.50 2.37
C LEU A 282 -15.46 13.85 1.83
N ALA A 283 -15.78 12.63 2.26
CA ALA A 283 -16.99 11.94 1.81
C ALA A 283 -18.28 12.69 2.20
N CYS A 284 -18.33 13.27 3.40
CA CYS A 284 -19.47 14.09 3.85
C CYS A 284 -19.63 15.36 3.01
N ASP A 285 -18.52 16.05 2.72
CA ASP A 285 -18.54 17.28 1.92
C ASP A 285 -18.91 16.99 0.47
N LEU A 286 -18.37 15.92 -0.13
CA LEU A 286 -18.76 15.46 -1.46
C LEU A 286 -20.25 15.08 -1.52
N MET A 287 -20.79 14.43 -0.49
CA MET A 287 -22.21 14.11 -0.41
C MET A 287 -23.08 15.38 -0.40
N LYS A 288 -22.68 16.41 0.35
CA LYS A 288 -23.36 17.70 0.37
C LYS A 288 -23.34 18.34 -1.02
N ILE A 289 -22.15 18.43 -1.63
CA ILE A 289 -21.97 19.02 -2.97
C ILE A 289 -22.81 18.29 -4.02
N ALA A 290 -22.77 16.96 -4.04
CA ALA A 290 -23.54 16.17 -4.99
C ALA A 290 -25.07 16.35 -4.81
N ASN A 291 -25.54 16.49 -3.57
CA ASN A 291 -26.96 16.74 -3.30
C ASN A 291 -27.41 18.15 -3.69
N ASP A 292 -26.55 19.16 -3.59
CA ASP A 292 -26.87 20.52 -4.03
C ASP A 292 -26.95 20.62 -5.57
N VAL A 293 -26.13 19.84 -6.28
CA VAL A 293 -26.07 19.85 -7.75
C VAL A 293 -27.24 19.10 -8.40
N ARG A 294 -27.76 18.05 -7.75
CA ARG A 294 -28.82 17.18 -8.26
C ARG A 294 -30.19 17.85 -8.26
#